data_AF-A0A7S1XG14-F1
#
_entry.id   AF-A0A7S1XG14-F1
#
_cell.length_a   1.000
_cell.length_b   1.000
_cell.length_c   1.000
_cell.angle_alpha   90.00
_cell.angle_beta   90.00
_cell.angle_gamma   90.00
#
_symmetry.space_group_name_H-M   'P 1'
#
loop_
_entity.id
_entity.type
_entity.pdbx_description
1 polymer ?
#
loop_
_entity_poly.entity_id
_entity_poly.type
_entity_poly.pdbx_seq_one_letter_code
_entity_poly.pdbx_strand_id
1 'polypeptide(L)'
;MSHENIVCTGLYIVDRDHAISGGDLLFKRAFYSHEAVEIFMGVTRDRPVITDRVIASGLLPLGRLATDSGRMIVYPNSHVHKVSRMVNQGNTVAKSRIVIFFLVDPGLRMLCTLDVAPQQLIVSREEAEMHRLSLMEERKNHKQDWNIREIELCEH
;
A
#
# COMPACT_ATOMS: atom_id res chain seq x y z
N MET A 1 6.53 6.62 9.97
CA MET A 1 6.13 6.81 8.56
C MET A 1 6.20 8.29 8.22
N SER A 2 7.38 8.81 7.89
CA SER A 2 7.68 10.25 7.94
C SER A 2 7.84 10.96 6.59
N HIS A 3 7.60 10.30 5.45
CA HIS A 3 8.04 10.88 4.16
C HIS A 3 6.94 11.13 3.12
N GLU A 4 5.79 10.47 3.18
CA GLU A 4 4.76 10.65 2.13
C GLU A 4 3.46 11.28 2.64
N ASN A 5 3.22 11.32 3.96
CA ASN A 5 2.01 11.89 4.58
C ASN A 5 0.69 11.46 3.92
N ILE A 6 0.68 10.33 3.19
CA ILE A 6 -0.51 9.79 2.54
C ILE A 6 -1.38 9.19 3.64
N VAL A 7 -2.55 9.76 3.84
CA VAL A 7 -3.54 9.31 4.83
C VAL A 7 -4.53 8.32 4.23
N CYS A 8 -4.76 8.40 2.92
CA CYS A 8 -5.73 7.55 2.23
C CYS A 8 -5.34 7.30 0.78
N THR A 9 -5.64 6.10 0.29
CA THR A 9 -5.44 5.69 -1.10
C THR A 9 -6.80 5.38 -1.71
N GLY A 10 -7.08 6.01 -2.86
CA GLY A 10 -8.24 5.73 -3.69
C GLY A 10 -7.80 4.99 -4.95
N LEU A 11 -8.43 3.88 -5.27
CA LEU A 11 -8.15 3.07 -6.45
C LEU A 11 -9.42 2.92 -7.27
N TYR A 12 -9.36 3.40 -8.52
CA TYR A 12 -10.44 3.28 -9.48
C TYR A 12 -10.05 2.27 -10.56
N ILE A 13 -10.80 1.17 -10.68
CA ILE A 13 -10.60 0.18 -11.74
C ILE A 13 -11.36 0.67 -12.97
N VAL A 14 -10.64 1.33 -13.89
CA VAL A 14 -11.22 1.88 -15.12
C VAL A 14 -11.75 0.74 -15.99
N ASP A 15 -10.92 -0.28 -16.19
CA ASP A 15 -11.21 -1.35 -17.13
C ASP A 15 -10.48 -2.62 -16.69
N ARG A 16 -11.09 -3.78 -16.95
CA ARG A 16 -10.52 -5.07 -16.59
C ARG A 16 -11.04 -6.16 -17.51
N ASP A 17 -10.12 -6.82 -18.19
CA ASP A 17 -10.46 -7.95 -19.06
C ASP A 17 -11.05 -9.13 -18.28
N HIS A 18 -12.15 -9.68 -18.78
CA HIS A 18 -12.84 -10.84 -18.18
C HIS A 18 -11.97 -12.10 -18.10
N ALA A 19 -10.93 -12.20 -18.92
CA ALA A 19 -9.96 -13.31 -18.87
C ALA A 19 -9.10 -13.30 -17.60
N ILE A 20 -9.07 -12.18 -16.85
CA ILE A 20 -8.30 -12.04 -15.62
C ILE A 20 -9.11 -12.58 -14.44
N SER A 21 -8.59 -13.63 -13.81
CA SER A 21 -9.09 -14.18 -12.55
C SER A 21 -8.19 -13.82 -11.36
N GLY A 22 -8.78 -13.71 -10.16
CA GLY A 22 -8.07 -13.27 -8.96
C GLY A 22 -7.81 -11.77 -8.95
N GLY A 23 -6.68 -11.31 -8.40
CA GLY A 23 -6.35 -9.88 -8.33
C GLY A 23 -7.17 -9.06 -7.32
N ASP A 24 -7.90 -9.70 -6.42
CA ASP A 24 -8.57 -9.07 -5.28
C ASP A 24 -7.56 -8.33 -4.38
N LEU A 25 -7.98 -7.21 -3.79
CA LEU A 25 -7.21 -6.56 -2.74
C LEU A 25 -7.50 -7.23 -1.40
N LEU A 26 -6.47 -7.79 -0.76
CA LEU A 26 -6.55 -8.31 0.60
C LEU A 26 -6.06 -7.26 1.58
N PHE A 27 -6.74 -7.12 2.71
CA PHE A 27 -6.40 -6.13 3.73
C PHE A 27 -6.09 -6.78 5.07
N LYS A 28 -5.09 -6.22 5.76
CA LYS A 28 -4.79 -6.43 7.17
C LYS A 28 -4.57 -5.08 7.85
N ARG A 29 -4.74 -5.00 9.16
CA ARG A 29 -4.34 -3.83 9.96
C ARG A 29 -3.75 -4.24 11.30
N ALA A 30 -3.02 -3.33 11.94
CA ALA A 30 -2.61 -3.51 13.32
C ALA A 30 -3.85 -3.53 14.26
N PHE A 31 -3.71 -4.21 15.39
CA PHE A 31 -4.72 -4.22 16.45
C PHE A 31 -4.88 -2.82 17.06
N TYR A 32 -6.11 -2.47 17.43
CA TYR A 32 -6.30 -1.42 18.40
C TYR A 32 -5.90 -1.93 19.80
N SER A 33 -5.55 -1.01 20.71
CA SER A 33 -5.11 -1.38 22.05
C SER A 33 -6.13 -2.22 22.82
N HIS A 34 -7.43 -1.95 22.66
CA HIS A 34 -8.49 -2.74 23.30
C HIS A 34 -8.62 -4.16 22.71
N GLU A 35 -8.55 -4.29 21.38
CA GLU A 35 -8.60 -5.59 20.70
C GLU A 35 -7.39 -6.46 21.05
N ALA A 36 -6.21 -5.85 21.17
CA ALA A 36 -5.02 -6.57 21.60
C ALA A 36 -5.25 -7.18 22.98
N VAL A 37 -5.71 -6.41 23.97
CA VAL A 37 -5.98 -6.94 25.32
C VAL A 37 -6.94 -8.11 25.28
N GLU A 38 -8.04 -8.01 24.54
CA GLU A 38 -9.02 -9.09 24.40
C GLU A 38 -8.43 -10.34 23.74
N ILE A 39 -7.64 -10.19 22.67
CA ILE A 39 -7.08 -11.30 21.92
C ILE A 39 -5.92 -11.97 22.68
N PHE A 40 -5.12 -11.19 23.40
CA PHE A 40 -3.98 -11.71 24.17
C PHE A 40 -4.42 -12.36 25.49
N MET A 41 -5.40 -11.78 26.19
CA MET A 41 -5.80 -12.20 27.54
C MET A 41 -7.15 -12.93 27.60
N GLY A 42 -8.01 -12.79 26.59
CA GLY A 42 -9.37 -13.33 26.58
C GLY A 42 -9.51 -14.70 25.92
N VAL A 43 -8.42 -15.29 25.40
CA VAL A 43 -8.44 -16.61 24.76
C VAL A 43 -7.79 -17.67 25.65
N THR A 44 -8.40 -18.86 25.67
CA THR A 44 -7.94 -20.01 26.43
C THR A 44 -6.56 -20.50 25.95
N ARG A 45 -5.86 -21.23 26.82
CA ARG A 45 -4.53 -21.80 26.51
C ARG A 45 -4.53 -22.72 25.28
N ASP A 46 -5.66 -23.39 25.02
CA ASP A 46 -5.88 -24.25 23.85
C ASP A 46 -6.59 -23.51 22.71
N ARG A 47 -5.96 -22.42 22.22
CA ARG A 47 -6.53 -21.65 21.11
C ARG A 47 -6.22 -22.29 19.75
N PRO A 48 -7.06 -22.08 18.72
CA PRO A 48 -6.78 -22.54 17.37
C PRO A 48 -5.47 -21.97 16.83
N VAL A 49 -4.74 -22.76 16.04
CA VAL A 49 -3.46 -22.37 15.39
C VAL A 49 -3.59 -21.07 14.58
N ILE A 50 -4.76 -20.82 14.00
CA ILE A 50 -5.03 -19.59 13.24
C ILE A 50 -4.93 -18.36 14.16
N THR A 51 -5.45 -18.45 15.38
CA THR A 51 -5.39 -17.38 16.37
C THR A 51 -3.94 -17.09 16.78
N ASP A 52 -3.12 -18.12 17.01
CA ASP A 52 -1.70 -17.94 17.30
C ASP A 52 -0.95 -17.24 16.15
N ARG A 53 -1.26 -17.58 14.90
CA ARG A 53 -0.65 -16.90 13.74
C ARG A 53 -1.05 -15.43 13.65
N VAL A 54 -2.32 -15.10 13.91
CA VAL A 54 -2.83 -13.72 13.91
C VAL A 54 -2.20 -12.90 15.03
N ILE A 55 -1.98 -13.52 16.20
CA ILE A 55 -1.27 -12.89 17.31
C ILE A 55 0.20 -12.67 16.95
N ALA A 56 0.87 -13.70 16.41
CA ALA A 56 2.28 -13.63 16.05
C ALA A 56 2.56 -12.63 14.92
N SER A 57 1.63 -12.45 13.97
CA SER A 57 1.75 -11.46 12.89
C SER A 57 1.57 -10.02 13.39
N GLY A 58 0.90 -9.81 14.53
CA GLY A 58 0.52 -8.47 14.98
C GLY A 58 -0.54 -7.79 14.11
N LEU A 59 -1.14 -8.53 13.17
CA LEU A 59 -2.01 -8.00 12.12
C LEU A 59 -3.34 -8.76 12.06
N LEU A 60 -4.44 -8.03 12.22
CA LEU A 60 -5.79 -8.53 12.05
C LEU A 60 -6.18 -8.55 10.56
N PRO A 61 -6.60 -9.71 10.00
CA PRO A 61 -7.13 -9.76 8.64
C PRO A 61 -8.50 -9.09 8.56
N LEU A 62 -8.67 -8.19 7.59
CA LEU A 62 -9.92 -7.46 7.37
C LEU A 62 -10.77 -8.04 6.25
N GLY A 63 -10.18 -8.90 5.41
CA GLY A 63 -10.86 -9.57 4.31
C GLY A 63 -10.32 -9.17 2.95
N ARG A 64 -11.16 -9.30 1.92
CA ARG A 64 -10.80 -9.05 0.53
C ARG A 64 -11.87 -8.25 -0.20
N LEU A 65 -11.44 -7.46 -1.18
CA LEU A 65 -12.31 -6.72 -2.10
C LEU A 65 -11.98 -7.10 -3.54
N ALA A 66 -13.01 -7.47 -4.30
CA ALA A 66 -12.89 -7.74 -5.74
C ALA A 66 -12.64 -6.44 -6.51
N THR A 67 -11.76 -6.51 -7.50
CA THR A 67 -11.28 -5.39 -8.31
C THR A 67 -11.95 -5.37 -9.68
N ASP A 68 -13.28 -5.42 -9.68
CA ASP A 68 -14.13 -5.39 -10.89
C ASP A 68 -14.06 -4.03 -11.59
N SER A 69 -14.24 -4.01 -12.91
CA SER A 69 -14.29 -2.76 -13.69
C SER A 69 -15.41 -1.84 -13.20
N GLY A 70 -15.13 -0.54 -13.16
CA GLY A 70 -16.03 0.52 -12.69
C GLY A 70 -16.04 0.70 -11.17
N ARG A 71 -15.29 -0.10 -10.40
CA ARG A 71 -15.28 0.00 -8.94
C ARG A 71 -14.28 1.05 -8.45
N MET A 72 -14.72 1.86 -7.49
CA MET A 72 -13.87 2.74 -6.69
C MET A 72 -13.67 2.12 -5.31
N ILE A 73 -12.42 1.97 -4.89
CA ILE A 73 -12.04 1.41 -3.59
C ILE A 73 -11.22 2.46 -2.86
N VAL A 74 -11.63 2.82 -1.65
CA VAL A 74 -10.96 3.83 -0.83
C VAL A 74 -10.60 3.22 0.51
N TYR A 75 -9.35 3.32 0.91
CA TYR A 75 -8.87 2.78 2.18
C TYR A 75 -7.79 3.67 2.80
N PRO A 76 -7.73 3.75 4.15
CA PRO A 76 -6.68 4.50 4.81
C PRO A 76 -5.33 3.82 4.63
N ASN A 77 -4.28 4.61 4.49
CA ASN A 77 -2.92 4.09 4.23
C ASN A 77 -2.33 3.34 5.44
N SER A 78 -3.00 3.36 6.59
CA SER A 78 -2.69 2.52 7.77
C SER A 78 -3.04 1.05 7.56
N HIS A 79 -3.82 0.71 6.53
CA HIS A 79 -4.15 -0.68 6.20
C HIS A 79 -3.09 -1.26 5.28
N VAL A 80 -2.50 -2.37 5.73
CA VAL A 80 -1.61 -3.17 4.89
C VAL A 80 -2.48 -3.87 3.85
N HIS A 81 -2.12 -3.72 2.58
CA HIS A 81 -2.85 -4.34 1.48
C HIS A 81 -1.92 -5.12 0.58
N LYS A 82 -2.46 -6.15 -0.07
CA LYS A 82 -1.76 -6.86 -1.15
C LYS A 82 -2.74 -7.33 -2.22
N VAL A 83 -2.24 -7.45 -3.44
CA VAL A 83 -3.02 -8.01 -4.55
C VAL A 83 -2.94 -9.54 -4.49
N SER A 84 -4.09 -10.20 -4.52
CA SER A 84 -4.16 -11.66 -4.59
C SER A 84 -3.57 -12.16 -5.90
N ARG A 85 -3.20 -13.45 -5.95
CA ARG A 85 -2.67 -14.06 -7.17
C ARG A 85 -3.61 -13.78 -8.35
N MET A 86 -3.06 -13.19 -9.40
CA MET A 86 -3.78 -12.83 -10.61
C MET A 86 -3.36 -13.77 -11.75
N VAL A 87 -4.33 -14.31 -12.48
CA VAL A 87 -4.09 -15.31 -13.53
C VAL A 87 -4.91 -14.94 -14.77
N ASN A 88 -4.23 -14.87 -15.91
CA ASN A 88 -4.88 -14.76 -17.22
C ASN A 88 -5.32 -16.16 -17.68
N GLN A 89 -6.62 -16.36 -17.83
CA GLN A 89 -7.23 -17.61 -18.31
C GLN A 89 -7.41 -17.65 -19.84
N GLY A 90 -7.13 -16.53 -20.53
CA GLY A 90 -7.26 -16.44 -21.98
C GLY A 90 -5.98 -16.81 -22.73
N ASN A 91 -6.12 -16.97 -24.04
CA ASN A 91 -5.00 -17.24 -24.95
C ASN A 91 -4.30 -15.97 -25.46
N THR A 92 -4.82 -14.80 -25.12
CA THR A 92 -4.28 -13.48 -25.50
C THR A 92 -3.88 -12.70 -24.25
N VAL A 93 -3.00 -11.72 -24.41
CA VAL A 93 -2.61 -10.82 -23.30
C VAL A 93 -3.83 -10.08 -22.78
N ALA A 94 -4.12 -10.25 -21.49
CA ALA A 94 -5.19 -9.55 -20.80
C ALA A 94 -4.66 -8.31 -20.03
N LYS A 95 -5.47 -7.26 -19.93
CA LYS A 95 -5.12 -5.97 -19.34
C LYS A 95 -6.10 -5.58 -18.23
N SER A 96 -5.56 -4.87 -17.24
CA SER A 96 -6.31 -4.19 -16.19
C SER A 96 -5.81 -2.75 -16.12
N ARG A 97 -6.71 -1.78 -16.25
CA ARG A 97 -6.40 -0.36 -16.19
C ARG A 97 -6.94 0.20 -14.88
N ILE A 98 -6.02 0.72 -14.07
CA ILE A 98 -6.34 1.34 -12.79
C ILE A 98 -5.85 2.79 -12.76
N VAL A 99 -6.55 3.62 -11.99
CA VAL A 99 -6.11 4.97 -11.62
C VAL A 99 -6.03 5.01 -10.10
N ILE A 100 -4.91 5.50 -9.58
CA ILE A 100 -4.67 5.59 -8.14
C ILE A 100 -4.59 7.06 -7.74
N PHE A 101 -5.26 7.39 -6.65
CA PHE A 101 -5.29 8.70 -6.01
C PHE A 101 -4.67 8.59 -4.63
N PHE A 102 -3.76 9.50 -4.30
CA PHE A 102 -3.20 9.62 -2.97
C PHE A 102 -3.74 10.88 -2.30
N LEU A 103 -4.46 10.69 -1.20
CA LEU A 103 -4.80 11.78 -0.32
C LEU A 103 -3.64 11.96 0.66
N VAL A 104 -2.87 13.00 0.41
CA VAL A 104 -1.88 13.54 1.35
C VAL A 104 -2.61 14.29 2.47
N ASP A 105 -2.09 14.21 3.69
CA ASP A 105 -2.61 14.92 4.87
C ASP A 105 -2.83 16.41 4.57
N PRO A 106 -4.10 16.87 4.55
CA PRO A 106 -4.40 18.27 4.27
C PRO A 106 -3.99 19.21 5.41
N GLY A 107 -3.73 18.68 6.61
CA GLY A 107 -3.21 19.45 7.75
C GLY A 107 -1.71 19.81 7.61
N LEU A 108 -1.01 19.18 6.66
CA LEU A 108 0.40 19.41 6.42
C LEU A 108 0.60 20.20 5.12
N ARG A 109 1.14 21.42 5.24
CA ARG A 109 1.52 22.19 4.05
C ARG A 109 2.78 21.57 3.43
N MET A 110 2.61 20.93 2.28
CA MET A 110 3.71 20.45 1.48
C MET A 110 4.21 21.53 0.51
N LEU A 111 5.52 21.55 0.28
CA LEU A 111 6.11 22.34 -0.78
C LEU A 111 5.69 21.73 -2.13
N CYS A 112 5.25 22.58 -3.04
CA CYS A 112 5.00 22.19 -4.42
C CYS A 112 5.86 23.02 -5.37
N THR A 113 5.73 22.73 -6.67
CA THR A 113 6.46 23.46 -7.72
C THR A 113 6.09 24.95 -7.81
N LEU A 114 5.04 25.40 -7.13
CA LEU A 114 4.74 26.83 -6.95
C LEU A 114 5.63 27.49 -5.90
N ASP A 115 6.04 26.75 -4.86
CA ASP A 115 6.84 27.27 -3.76
C ASP A 115 8.35 27.22 -4.05
N VAL A 116 8.76 26.46 -5.08
CA VAL A 116 10.16 26.26 -5.48
C VAL A 116 10.40 26.93 -6.84
N ALA A 117 11.36 27.86 -6.89
CA ALA A 117 11.73 28.53 -8.12
C ALA A 117 12.24 27.53 -9.20
N PRO A 118 12.04 27.82 -10.50
CA PRO A 118 12.54 26.98 -11.59
C PRO A 118 14.06 26.73 -11.47
N GLN A 119 14.47 25.45 -11.49
CA GLN A 119 15.85 25.04 -11.25
C GLN A 119 16.65 24.77 -12.54
N GLN A 120 16.02 24.89 -13.72
CA GLN A 120 16.60 24.50 -15.02
C GLN A 120 17.87 25.28 -15.41
N LEU A 121 18.09 26.45 -14.81
CA LEU A 121 19.29 27.27 -15.04
C LEU A 121 20.34 27.14 -13.91
N ILE A 122 20.02 26.38 -12.87
CA ILE A 122 20.83 26.22 -11.66
C ILE A 122 21.49 24.84 -11.66
N VAL A 123 20.77 23.82 -12.14
CA VAL A 123 21.22 22.43 -12.15
C VAL A 123 21.06 21.88 -13.56
N SER A 124 22.11 21.27 -14.10
CA SER A 124 22.03 20.59 -15.40
C SER A 124 21.08 19.38 -15.31
N ARG A 125 20.54 18.94 -16.45
CA ARG A 125 19.65 17.77 -16.47
C ARG A 125 20.32 16.52 -15.91
N GLU A 126 21.59 16.30 -16.25
CA GLU A 126 22.37 15.14 -15.82
C GLU A 126 22.57 15.15 -14.29
N GLU A 127 22.89 16.31 -13.71
CA GLU A 127 23.00 16.46 -12.26
C GLU A 127 21.65 16.24 -11.56
N ALA A 128 20.56 16.77 -12.12
CA ALA A 128 19.22 16.55 -11.57
C ALA A 128 18.81 15.07 -11.60
N GLU A 129 19.14 14.35 -12.68
CA GLU A 129 18.92 12.91 -12.79
C GLU A 129 19.75 12.13 -11.77
N MET A 130 21.02 12.48 -11.57
CA MET A 130 21.88 11.87 -10.54
C MET A 130 21.32 12.09 -9.13
N HIS A 131 20.94 13.32 -8.78
CA HIS A 131 20.32 13.61 -7.49
C HIS A 131 19.02 12.82 -7.29
N ARG A 132 18.17 12.74 -8.33
CA ARG A 132 16.94 11.95 -8.28
C ARG A 132 17.24 10.48 -7.98
N LEU A 133 18.18 9.87 -8.69
CA LEU A 133 18.53 8.46 -8.50
C LEU A 133 19.12 8.20 -7.11
N SER A 134 19.97 9.10 -6.61
CA SER A 134 20.53 9.01 -5.25
C SER A 134 19.43 9.05 -4.19
N LEU A 135 18.48 9.98 -4.31
CA LEU A 135 17.33 10.09 -3.40
C LEU A 135 16.37 8.89 -3.50
N MET A 136 16.26 8.25 -4.67
CA MET A 136 15.46 7.03 -4.83
C MET A 136 16.12 5.82 -4.15
N GLU A 137 17.44 5.69 -4.27
CA GLU A 137 18.19 4.59 -3.66
C GLU A 137 18.14 4.64 -2.12
N GLU A 138 18.24 5.84 -1.54
CA GLU A 138 18.07 6.04 -0.10
C GLU A 138 16.69 5.54 0.40
N ARG A 139 15.62 5.89 -0.33
CA ARG A 139 14.23 5.51 0.00
C ARG A 139 13.99 4.01 -0.09
N LYS A 140 14.65 3.33 -1.03
CA LYS A 140 14.55 1.89 -1.23
C LYS A 140 15.09 1.12 -0.02
N ASN A 141 16.23 1.57 0.51
CA ASN A 141 16.91 0.88 1.61
C ASN A 141 16.25 1.17 2.98
N HIS A 142 15.78 2.39 3.22
CA HIS A 142 15.18 2.77 4.52
C HIS A 142 13.81 2.09 4.79
N LYS A 143 13.10 1.62 3.75
CA LYS A 143 11.85 0.87 3.92
C LYS A 143 12.06 -0.53 4.51
N GLN A 144 13.22 -1.16 4.29
CA GLN A 144 13.47 -2.53 4.76
C GLN A 144 13.66 -2.62 6.27
N ASP A 145 14.17 -1.57 6.92
CA ASP A 145 14.45 -1.55 8.36
C ASP A 145 13.18 -1.50 9.23
N TRP A 146 12.09 -0.92 8.72
CA TRP A 146 10.81 -0.77 9.42
C TRP A 146 9.76 -1.82 9.03
N ASN A 147 10.04 -2.64 8.01
CA ASN A 147 9.19 -3.75 7.67
C ASN A 147 9.31 -4.82 8.76
N ILE A 148 8.33 -4.85 9.67
CA ILE A 148 7.94 -6.12 10.30
C ILE A 148 7.81 -7.11 9.13
N ARG A 149 8.58 -8.19 9.18
CA ARG A 149 8.94 -9.14 8.09
C ARG A 149 7.80 -9.69 7.21
N GLU A 150 6.56 -9.26 7.43
CA GLU A 150 5.35 -9.70 6.76
C GLU A 150 4.62 -8.60 5.96
N ILE A 151 5.11 -7.35 5.97
CA ILE A 151 4.46 -6.22 5.30
C ILE A 151 5.12 -5.98 3.93
N GLU A 152 4.52 -6.51 2.86
CA GLU A 152 4.76 -6.03 1.50
C GLU A 152 3.96 -4.72 1.33
N LEU A 153 4.61 -3.58 1.57
CA LEU A 153 4.05 -2.30 1.14
C LEU A 153 4.12 -2.26 -0.39
N CYS A 154 2.96 -2.17 -1.07
CA CYS A 154 2.96 -1.92 -2.51
C CYS A 154 3.67 -0.60 -2.79
N GLU A 155 4.67 -0.63 -3.68
CA GLU A 155 5.31 0.57 -4.19
C GLU A 155 4.30 1.39 -5.03
N HIS A 156 4.40 2.71 -4.92
CA HIS A 156 3.66 3.70 -5.70
C HIS A 156 4.64 4.63 -6.39
#